data_AF-A0A369BMZ4-F1
#
_entry.id   AF-A0A369BMZ4-F1
#
_cell.length_a   1.000
_cell.length_b   1.000
_cell.length_c   1.000
_cell.angle_alpha   90.00
_cell.angle_beta   90.00
_cell.angle_gamma   90.00
#
_symmetry.space_group_name_H-M   'P 1'
#
loop_
_entity.id
_entity.type
_entity.pdbx_description
1 polymer ?
#
loop_
_entity_poly.entity_id
_entity_poly.type
_entity_poly.pdbx_seq_one_letter_code
_entity_poly.pdbx_strand_id
1 'polypeptide(L)' 'MKKRLMNPLFIAAVVGLAYQILEKYGVAPDFGMWQIGVDVVTYALIGTGVYSTFKTE' A
#
# COMPACT_ATOMS: atom_id res chain seq x y z
N MET A 1 9.31 -8.75 -12.04
CA MET A 1 9.08 -8.12 -10.73
C MET A 1 8.05 -7.00 -10.78
N LYS A 2 8.11 -6.03 -11.73
CA LYS A 2 7.10 -4.95 -11.89
C LYS A 2 5.63 -5.43 -11.83
N LYS A 3 5.27 -6.50 -12.55
CA LYS A 3 3.89 -7.05 -12.54
C LYS A 3 3.40 -7.56 -11.18
N ARG A 4 4.30 -8.03 -10.31
CA ARG A 4 3.93 -8.51 -8.95
C ARG A 4 3.72 -7.34 -7.99
N LEU A 5 4.54 -6.29 -8.11
CA LEU A 5 4.35 -5.03 -7.40
C LEU A 5 3.04 -4.35 -7.79
N MET A 6 2.52 -4.64 -8.99
CA MET A 6 1.23 -4.21 -9.51
C MET A 6 0.04 -5.12 -9.19
N ASN A 7 0.22 -6.11 -8.32
CA ASN A 7 -0.88 -6.96 -7.87
C ASN A 7 -1.51 -6.37 -6.60
N PRO A 8 -2.82 -6.04 -6.58
CA PRO A 8 -3.50 -5.50 -5.40
C PRO A 8 -3.36 -6.38 -4.16
N LEU A 9 -3.40 -7.70 -4.32
CA LEU A 9 -3.22 -8.67 -3.22
C LEU A 9 -1.79 -8.60 -2.67
N PHE A 10 -0.80 -8.39 -3.54
CA PHE A 10 0.59 -8.26 -3.10
C PHE A 10 0.81 -6.97 -2.33
N ILE A 11 0.22 -5.86 -2.77
CA ILE A 11 0.26 -4.59 -2.02
C ILE A 11 -0.41 -4.77 -0.67
N ALA A 12 -1.62 -5.32 -0.62
CA ALA A 12 -2.32 -5.57 0.65
C ALA A 12 -1.48 -6.42 1.62
N ALA A 13 -0.81 -7.46 1.12
CA ALA A 13 0.08 -8.29 1.93
C ALA A 13 1.32 -7.52 2.44
N VAL A 14 1.95 -6.70 1.60
CA VAL A 14 3.13 -5.89 1.99
C VAL A 14 2.74 -4.84 3.02
N VAL A 15 1.62 -4.15 2.81
CA VAL A 15 1.12 -3.12 3.72
C VAL A 15 0.69 -3.73 5.06
N GLY A 16 0.03 -4.89 5.04
CA GLY A 16 -0.30 -5.63 6.26
C GLY A 16 0.94 -6.12 7.03
N LEU A 17 1.96 -6.60 6.31
CA LEU A 17 3.23 -6.99 6.92
C LEU A 17 3.95 -5.78 7.55
N ALA A 18 3.94 -4.62 6.88
CA ALA A 18 4.51 -3.40 7.43
C ALA A 18 3.81 -2.98 8.74
N TYR A 19 2.49 -3.08 8.81
CA TYR A 19 1.74 -2.83 10.04
C TYR A 19 2.14 -3.79 11.17
N GLN A 20 2.22 -5.09 10.90
CA GLN A 20 2.66 -6.09 11.88
C GLN A 20 4.08 -5.81 12.42
N ILE A 21 4.97 -5.33 11.55
CA ILE A 21 6.32 -4.92 11.96
C ILE A 21 6.24 -3.72 12.89
N LEU A 22 5.48 -2.68 12.53
CA LEU A 22 5.32 -1.49 13.37
C LEU A 22 4.69 -1.83 14.74
N GLU A 23 3.75 -2.77 14.76
CA GLU A 23 3.09 -3.27 15.96
C GLU A 23 4.09 -3.99 16.87
N LYS A 24 4.95 -4.85 16.29
CA LYS A 24 6.02 -5.53 17.03
C LYS A 24 6.99 -4.57 17.71
N TYR A 25 7.24 -3.40 17.11
CA TYR A 25 8.11 -2.36 17.68
C TYR A 25 7.38 -1.35 18.56
N GLY A 26 6.07 -1.51 18.80
CA GLY A 26 5.27 -0.62 19.65
C GLY A 26 5.06 0.78 19.05
N VAL A 27 5.29 0.95 17.75
CA VAL A 27 5.15 2.21 17.00
C VAL A 27 4.01 2.15 15.98
N ALA A 28 3.18 1.10 16.02
CA ALA A 28 2.01 1.00 15.16
C ALA A 28 1.08 2.19 15.45
N PRO A 29 0.78 3.02 14.43
CA PRO A 29 -0.26 4.01 14.56
C PRO A 29 -1.62 3.31 14.68
N ASP A 30 -2.63 4.07 15.10
CA ASP A 30 -4.01 3.61 15.06
C ASP A 30 -4.37 3.04 13.67
N PHE A 31 -5.14 1.95 13.65
CA PHE A 31 -5.47 1.25 12.41
C PHE A 31 -6.15 2.16 11.38
N GLY A 32 -7.02 3.08 11.82
CA GLY A 32 -7.66 4.06 10.96
C GLY A 32 -6.66 5.05 10.36
N MET A 33 -5.69 5.52 11.15
CA MET A 33 -4.62 6.39 10.64
C MET A 33 -3.67 5.66 9.68
N TRP A 34 -3.36 4.40 9.96
CA TRP A 34 -2.58 3.56 9.06
C TRP A 34 -3.27 3.42 7.70
N GLN A 35 -4.57 3.09 7.72
CA GLN A 35 -5.37 2.93 6.51
C GLN A 35 -5.40 4.21 5.67
N ILE A 36 -5.63 5.37 6.31
CA ILE A 36 -5.60 6.67 5.62
C ILE A 36 -4.23 6.92 4.98
N GLY A 37 -3.14 6.64 5.70
CA GLY A 37 -1.78 6.81 5.16
C GLY A 37 -1.52 5.93 3.93
N VAL A 38 -1.96 4.67 3.98
CA VAL A 38 -1.87 3.72 2.87
C VAL A 38 -2.68 4.19 1.67
N ASP A 39 -3.90 4.68 1.89
CA ASP A 39 -4.79 5.18 0.84
C ASP A 39 -4.17 6.40 0.15
N VAL A 40 -3.64 7.36 0.91
CA VAL A 40 -2.97 8.55 0.37
C VAL A 40 -1.77 8.16 -0.51
N VAL A 41 -0.90 7.27 -0.03
CA VAL A 41 0.26 6.80 -0.79
C VAL A 41 -0.19 6.07 -2.05
N THR A 42 -1.21 5.21 -1.95
CA THR A 42 -1.74 4.45 -3.09
C THR A 42 -2.33 5.39 -4.14
N TYR A 43 -3.14 6.38 -3.75
CA TYR A 43 -3.68 7.36 -4.68
C TYR A 43 -2.62 8.26 -5.30
N ALA A 44 -1.58 8.63 -4.56
CA ALA A 44 -0.45 9.38 -5.11
C ALA A 44 0.32 8.56 -6.17
N LEU A 45 0.54 7.27 -5.91
CA LEU A 45 1.17 6.36 -6.87
C LEU A 45 0.31 6.14 -8.12
N ILE A 46 -1.03 6.12 -7.96
CA ILE A 46 -1.96 6.08 -9.09
C ILE A 46 -1.90 7.38 -9.90
N GLY A 47 -1.98 8.54 -9.23
CA GLY A 47 -1.99 9.85 -9.89
C GLY A 47 -0.68 10.19 -10.61
N THR A 48 0.45 9.68 -10.12
CA THR A 48 1.78 9.85 -10.75
C THR A 48 2.06 8.84 -11.86
N GLY A 49 1.15 7.90 -12.13
CA GLY A 49 1.30 6.88 -13.17
C GLY A 49 2.28 5.75 -12.84
N VAL A 50 2.80 5.70 -11.60
CA VAL A 50 3.61 4.58 -11.10
C VAL A 50 2.75 3.32 -10.99
N TYR A 51 1.46 3.51 -10.69
CA TYR A 51 0.45 2.49 -10.63
C TYR A 51 -0.70 2.83 -11.57
N SER A 52 -1.15 1.88 -12.39
CA SER A 52 -2.37 2.06 -13.19
C SER A 52 -3.29 0.88 -12.96
N THR A 53 -4.41 1.13 -12.27
CA THR A 53 -5.53 0.18 -12.17
C THR A 53 -6.27 0.06 -13.51
N PHE A 54 -6.22 1.11 -14.33
CA PHE A 54 -6.78 1.10 -15.67
C PHE A 54 -5.68 0.64 -16.65
N LYS A 55 -5.87 -0.52 -17.29
CA LYS A 55 -5.10 -0.81 -18.49
C LYS A 55 -5.46 0.26 -19.51
N THR A 56 -4.50 1.10 -19.89
CA THR A 56 -4.58 1.79 -21.18
C THR A 56 -4.41 0.68 -22.22
N GLU A 57 -5.45 0.42 -23.01
CA GLU A 57 -5.39 -0.50 -24.16
C GLU A 57 -4.27 -0.11 -25.13
#